data_AF-A0A7J0BTE7-F1
#
_entry.id   AF-A0A7J0BTE7-F1
#
_cell.length_a   1.000
_cell.length_b   1.000
_cell.length_c   1.000
_cell.angle_alpha   90.00
_cell.angle_beta   90.00
_cell.angle_gamma   90.00
#
_symmetry.space_group_name_H-M   'P 1'
#
loop_
_entity.id
_entity.type
_entity.pdbx_description
1 polymer ?
#
loop_
_entity_poly.entity_id
_entity_poly.type
_entity_poly.pdbx_seq_one_letter_code
_entity_poly.pdbx_strand_id
1 'polypeptide(L)'
;MISIHTPLSRPHGGTEADSPDTTTISIPQTEYRTMRTIMLTPPQALPHSALRLFTHMTGILGMALLWLAAPALAANAPNPDAVMRSVTSTITMEKAGQERGREWENEQARLLEEIRQARLEESWYALQVETFTRYVETARSRVAEQRSVRQELERMETELEGELVRTLTAMESLVNSDMPFLSEERARRIAFLHKSLADYELASAEKLRRVLEGLQAEVSYGAGVHMEDNIIEPHGVAQGVQLIRTGRVGLYALSPDGARGWHWKRGHGFAPLDDAAVRSVATLRDMLERKQVLTLPVLPFSPSQPVMDASHGAAEPNTAGQAEEFRGAAATISAPGTDADNLLHQTTSAAQAQGEDR
;
A
#
# COMPACT_ATOMS: atom_id res chain seq x y z
N MET A 1 -6.35 0.91 32.01
CA MET A 1 -5.24 -0.07 31.98
C MET A 1 -4.26 0.40 30.92
N ILE A 2 -3.17 1.06 31.32
CA ILE A 2 -2.05 1.36 30.42
C ILE A 2 -0.80 1.03 31.24
N SER A 3 -0.14 -0.07 30.87
CA SER A 3 1.20 -0.40 31.35
C SER A 3 2.19 0.44 30.57
N ILE A 4 2.98 1.26 31.26
CA ILE A 4 4.05 2.05 30.66
C ILE A 4 5.32 1.22 30.78
N HIS A 5 5.84 0.72 29.65
CA HIS A 5 7.13 0.05 29.59
C HIS A 5 8.16 1.05 29.07
N THR A 6 9.10 1.44 29.93
CA THR A 6 10.30 2.19 29.53
C THR A 6 11.41 1.18 29.23
N PRO A 7 12.05 1.19 28.04
CA PRO A 7 13.26 0.42 27.84
C PRO A 7 14.48 1.26 28.21
N LEU A 8 15.14 0.90 29.32
CA LEU A 8 16.52 1.28 29.57
C LEU A 8 17.43 0.27 28.87
N SER A 9 18.25 0.74 27.92
CA SER A 9 19.32 -0.06 27.33
C SER A 9 20.40 -0.39 28.37
N ARG A 10 20.71 -1.68 28.55
CA ARG A 10 22.08 -2.15 28.86
C ARG A 10 22.28 -3.60 28.37
N PRO A 11 23.52 -4.00 28.03
CA PRO A 11 23.78 -5.23 27.29
C PRO A 11 23.99 -6.46 28.19
N HIS A 12 23.59 -7.60 27.63
CA HIS A 12 23.96 -9.00 27.86
C HIS A 12 24.36 -9.54 29.24
N GLY A 13 23.64 -10.60 29.63
CA GLY A 13 24.23 -11.81 30.23
C GLY A 13 23.38 -12.45 31.34
N GLY A 14 23.04 -13.73 31.18
CA GLY A 14 22.75 -14.61 32.32
C GLY A 14 21.33 -15.14 32.46
N THR A 15 21.23 -16.44 32.22
CA THR A 15 20.22 -17.46 32.56
C THR A 15 19.43 -17.30 33.87
N GLU A 16 18.19 -17.85 33.83
CA GLU A 16 17.59 -18.78 34.82
C GLU A 16 16.25 -18.38 35.47
N ALA A 17 15.27 -19.26 35.23
CA ALA A 17 14.10 -19.70 36.00
C ALA A 17 13.22 -18.73 36.84
N ASP A 18 11.90 -18.90 36.62
CA ASP A 18 10.85 -19.19 37.61
C ASP A 18 9.62 -18.25 37.64
N SER A 19 8.48 -18.88 37.94
CA SER A 19 7.05 -18.52 37.90
C SER A 19 6.58 -17.08 38.23
N PRO A 20 5.45 -16.58 37.66
CA PRO A 20 4.83 -15.32 38.08
C PRO A 20 3.66 -15.49 39.07
N ASP A 21 3.83 -15.00 40.29
CA ASP A 21 2.71 -14.70 41.20
C ASP A 21 2.00 -13.41 40.76
N THR A 22 0.70 -13.52 40.48
CA THR A 22 -0.17 -12.40 40.11
C THR A 22 -0.82 -11.85 41.37
N THR A 23 -0.41 -10.66 41.83
CA THR A 23 -1.16 -9.90 42.84
C THR A 23 -1.85 -8.71 42.18
N THR A 24 -3.15 -8.88 41.92
CA THR A 24 -4.08 -7.83 41.51
C THR A 24 -4.42 -6.96 42.71
N ILE A 25 -4.16 -5.65 42.64
CA ILE A 25 -4.73 -4.67 43.56
C ILE A 25 -5.62 -3.72 42.74
N SER A 26 -6.92 -3.84 42.98
CA SER A 26 -8.00 -3.01 42.45
C SER A 26 -8.23 -1.82 43.39
N ILE A 27 -8.34 -0.60 42.86
CA ILE A 27 -8.79 0.57 43.62
C ILE A 27 -9.97 1.22 42.87
N PRO A 28 -11.15 1.40 43.51
CA PRO A 28 -12.37 1.86 42.86
C PRO A 28 -12.38 3.36 42.57
N GLN A 29 -12.94 3.70 41.40
CA GLN A 29 -13.31 5.06 41.00
C GLN A 29 -14.55 5.49 41.80
N THR A 30 -14.43 6.54 42.62
CA THR A 30 -15.60 7.20 43.20
C THR A 30 -15.43 8.73 43.12
N GLU A 31 -16.30 9.32 42.31
CA GLU A 31 -16.93 10.65 42.38
C GLU A 31 -16.20 11.80 43.09
N TYR A 32 -15.87 12.84 42.30
CA TYR A 32 -15.90 14.23 42.78
C TYR A 32 -16.60 15.14 41.77
N ARG A 33 -17.94 15.14 41.86
CA ARG A 33 -18.79 16.25 41.40
C ARG A 33 -19.20 17.04 42.63
N THR A 34 -19.35 18.35 42.46
CA THR A 34 -20.01 19.31 43.37
C THR A 34 -19.10 20.02 44.38
N MET A 35 -18.58 21.19 44.00
CA MET A 35 -18.82 22.44 44.74
C MET A 35 -18.37 23.64 43.88
N ARG A 36 -19.29 24.10 43.02
CA ARG A 36 -19.31 25.45 42.48
C ARG A 36 -20.39 26.21 43.24
N THR A 37 -20.10 27.47 43.56
CA THR A 37 -21.04 28.50 44.07
C THR A 37 -21.06 28.65 45.59
N ILE A 38 -20.14 29.46 46.13
CA ILE A 38 -20.47 30.45 47.17
C ILE A 38 -19.70 31.75 46.86
N MET A 39 -20.47 32.68 46.30
CA MET A 39 -20.55 34.10 46.70
C MET A 39 -19.33 35.01 46.46
N LEU A 40 -19.35 35.69 45.32
CA LEU A 40 -18.75 37.01 45.10
C LEU A 40 -19.78 38.06 45.59
N THR A 41 -19.51 38.81 46.64
CA THR A 41 -20.31 40.00 47.01
C THR A 41 -19.40 41.06 47.60
N PRO A 42 -19.32 42.27 46.99
CA PRO A 42 -18.51 43.37 47.53
C PRO A 42 -19.20 44.06 48.73
N PRO A 43 -18.45 44.61 49.70
CA PRO A 43 -19.03 45.27 50.86
C PRO A 43 -19.66 46.62 50.48
N GLN A 44 -20.95 46.74 50.79
CA GLN A 44 -21.78 47.92 50.57
C GLN A 44 -21.54 48.95 51.69
N ALA A 45 -21.52 50.22 51.31
CA ALA A 45 -21.36 51.38 52.19
C ALA A 45 -22.47 51.50 53.24
N LEU A 46 -22.10 51.89 54.46
CA LEU A 46 -23.03 52.21 55.54
C LEU A 46 -23.58 53.65 55.38
N PRO A 47 -24.92 53.87 55.40
CA PRO A 47 -25.48 55.21 55.39
C PRO A 47 -25.50 55.85 56.79
N HIS A 48 -24.94 57.05 56.90
CA HIS A 48 -25.06 57.95 58.03
C HIS A 48 -26.50 58.47 58.18
N SER A 49 -27.27 58.01 59.17
CA SER A 49 -28.48 58.70 59.66
C SER A 49 -29.13 58.01 60.85
N ALA A 50 -28.62 58.23 62.07
CA ALA A 50 -29.40 58.13 63.31
C ALA A 50 -28.54 58.44 64.54
N LEU A 51 -28.29 59.73 64.80
CA LEU A 51 -28.24 60.30 66.16
C LEU A 51 -28.06 61.83 66.06
N ARG A 52 -29.11 62.51 65.60
CA ARG A 52 -29.31 63.93 65.91
C ARG A 52 -30.53 64.01 66.81
N LEU A 53 -30.46 64.88 67.82
CA LEU A 53 -31.53 65.27 68.75
C LEU A 53 -31.75 64.37 69.97
N PHE A 54 -30.77 64.30 70.87
CA PHE A 54 -31.01 64.43 72.32
C PHE A 54 -29.66 64.53 73.05
N THR A 55 -29.19 65.76 73.30
CA THR A 55 -28.23 66.18 74.38
C THR A 55 -27.62 67.57 74.11
N HIS A 56 -28.42 68.57 73.72
CA HIS A 56 -27.96 69.97 73.70
C HIS A 56 -28.06 70.69 75.05
N MET A 57 -28.30 69.95 76.16
CA MET A 57 -28.42 70.52 77.51
C MET A 57 -27.58 69.78 78.57
N THR A 58 -26.55 69.06 78.13
CA THR A 58 -25.46 68.50 78.96
C THR A 58 -24.08 68.88 78.41
N GLY A 59 -24.03 69.70 77.36
CA GLY A 59 -22.81 70.11 76.66
C GLY A 59 -22.02 71.25 77.33
N ILE A 60 -22.58 71.97 78.30
CA ILE A 60 -21.87 73.08 78.98
C ILE A 60 -21.26 72.62 80.33
N LEU A 61 -21.80 71.56 80.95
CA LEU A 61 -21.24 71.00 82.19
C LEU A 61 -20.22 69.86 81.93
N GLY A 62 -20.39 69.09 80.86
CA GLY A 62 -19.39 68.09 80.43
C GLY A 62 -18.11 68.70 79.84
N MET A 63 -18.21 69.89 79.23
CA MET A 63 -17.06 70.60 78.67
C MET A 63 -16.21 71.30 79.75
N ALA A 64 -16.82 71.68 80.88
CA ALA A 64 -16.10 72.19 82.06
C ALA A 64 -15.40 71.06 82.84
N LEU A 65 -15.97 69.85 82.89
CA LEU A 65 -15.33 68.69 83.51
C LEU A 65 -14.19 68.10 82.65
N LEU A 66 -14.27 68.26 81.32
CA LEU A 66 -13.19 67.91 80.38
C LEU A 66 -12.04 68.93 80.39
N TRP A 67 -12.29 70.17 80.83
CA TRP A 67 -11.27 71.21 81.00
C TRP A 67 -10.59 71.21 82.37
N LEU A 68 -11.28 70.75 83.42
CA LEU A 68 -10.70 70.67 84.78
C LEU A 68 -9.96 69.35 85.08
N ALA A 69 -10.10 68.33 84.22
CA ALA A 69 -9.29 67.11 84.23
C ALA A 69 -8.07 67.16 83.28
N ALA A 70 -7.84 68.30 82.61
CA ALA A 70 -6.74 68.50 81.67
C ALA A 70 -5.31 68.46 82.28
N PRO A 71 -5.04 68.71 83.58
CA PRO A 71 -3.69 68.52 84.09
C PRO A 71 -3.39 67.08 84.55
N ALA A 72 -4.38 66.17 84.59
CA ALA A 72 -4.18 64.79 85.02
C ALA A 72 -3.94 63.79 83.86
N LEU A 73 -4.27 64.15 82.61
CA LEU A 73 -3.81 63.41 81.41
C LEU A 73 -2.46 63.92 80.86
N ALA A 74 -1.91 65.02 81.40
CA ALA A 74 -0.58 65.51 81.03
C ALA A 74 0.56 64.78 81.77
N ALA A 75 0.26 64.06 82.86
CA ALA A 75 1.25 63.30 83.64
C ALA A 75 1.59 61.92 83.07
N ASN A 76 0.94 61.52 81.97
CA ASN A 76 1.32 60.36 81.17
C ASN A 76 1.18 60.69 79.68
N ALA A 77 1.67 61.88 79.29
CA ALA A 77 1.95 62.15 77.88
C ALA A 77 2.89 61.05 77.40
N PRO A 78 2.49 60.20 76.44
CA PRO A 78 3.42 59.25 75.84
C PRO A 78 4.61 60.08 75.37
N ASN A 79 5.81 59.71 75.82
CA ASN A 79 7.01 60.37 75.32
C ASN A 79 6.90 60.41 73.78
N PRO A 80 7.00 61.58 73.11
CA PRO A 80 6.91 61.67 71.66
C PRO A 80 7.83 60.64 70.96
N ASP A 81 8.96 60.30 71.59
CA ASP A 81 9.89 59.26 71.12
C ASP A 81 9.36 57.83 71.26
N ALA A 82 8.46 57.56 72.21
CA ALA A 82 7.83 56.25 72.41
C ALA A 82 6.72 55.99 71.38
N VAL A 83 5.92 57.02 71.03
CA VAL A 83 4.90 56.94 69.96
C VAL A 83 5.55 56.87 68.59
N MET A 84 6.61 57.67 68.36
CA MET A 84 7.38 57.57 67.13
C MET A 84 8.01 56.18 66.95
N ARG A 85 8.50 55.56 68.04
CA ARG A 85 9.00 54.18 68.00
C ARG A 85 7.90 53.16 67.69
N SER A 86 6.72 53.25 68.32
CA SER A 86 5.63 52.32 68.04
C SER A 86 5.11 52.45 66.61
N VAL A 87 4.96 53.67 66.10
CA VAL A 87 4.57 53.93 64.70
C VAL A 87 5.63 53.44 63.73
N THR A 88 6.91 53.74 63.97
CA THR A 88 8.01 53.25 63.12
C THR A 88 8.06 51.72 63.12
N SER A 89 7.92 51.08 64.27
CA SER A 89 7.89 49.61 64.37
C SER A 89 6.69 49.00 63.63
N THR A 90 5.51 49.62 63.73
CA THR A 90 4.30 49.17 63.02
C THR A 90 4.46 49.33 61.51
N ILE A 91 4.98 50.46 61.03
CA ILE A 91 5.28 50.69 59.60
C ILE A 91 6.31 49.67 59.10
N THR A 92 7.37 49.36 59.87
CA THR A 92 8.35 48.33 59.47
C THR A 92 7.75 46.93 59.43
N MET A 93 6.84 46.60 60.35
CA MET A 93 6.13 45.32 60.36
C MET A 93 5.12 45.22 59.21
N GLU A 94 4.39 46.29 58.91
CA GLU A 94 3.49 46.38 57.76
C GLU A 94 4.28 46.25 56.45
N LYS A 95 5.42 46.93 56.31
CA LYS A 95 6.29 46.83 55.15
C LYS A 95 6.84 45.40 54.97
N ALA A 96 7.32 44.77 56.05
CA ALA A 96 7.77 43.38 56.02
C ALA A 96 6.63 42.38 55.74
N GLY A 97 5.39 42.71 56.12
CA GLY A 97 4.18 41.96 55.74
C GLY A 97 3.84 42.12 54.26
N GLN A 98 3.94 43.34 53.73
CA GLN A 98 3.74 43.63 52.31
C GLN A 98 4.81 42.99 51.42
N GLU A 99 6.07 42.98 51.85
CA GLU A 99 7.17 42.34 51.12
C GLU A 99 6.96 40.82 51.03
N ARG A 100 6.64 40.15 52.14
CA ARG A 100 6.26 38.73 52.14
C ARG A 100 5.01 38.44 51.30
N GLY A 101 4.04 39.36 51.30
CA GLY A 101 2.86 39.28 50.43
C GLY A 101 3.23 39.34 48.95
N ARG A 102 4.11 40.27 48.57
CA ARG A 102 4.62 40.39 47.18
C ARG A 102 5.44 39.18 46.76
N GLU A 103 6.27 38.63 47.64
CA GLU A 103 7.03 37.40 47.38
C GLU A 103 6.08 36.23 47.12
N TRP A 104 5.03 36.10 47.94
CA TRP A 104 4.01 35.09 47.76
C TRP A 104 3.23 35.27 46.45
N GLU A 105 2.83 36.49 46.11
CA GLU A 105 2.15 36.80 44.84
C GLU A 105 3.03 36.47 43.63
N ASN A 106 4.32 36.81 43.68
CA ASN A 106 5.28 36.48 42.62
C ASN A 106 5.47 34.96 42.49
N GLU A 107 5.54 34.24 43.60
CA GLU A 107 5.65 32.78 43.63
C GLU A 107 4.38 32.11 43.06
N GLN A 108 3.20 32.58 43.46
CA GLN A 108 1.93 32.13 42.91
C GLN A 108 1.86 32.37 41.39
N ALA A 109 2.25 33.56 40.93
CA ALA A 109 2.29 33.88 39.50
C ALA A 109 3.26 32.97 38.74
N ARG A 110 4.45 32.70 39.29
CA ARG A 110 5.44 31.79 38.71
C ARG A 110 4.89 30.36 38.58
N LEU A 111 4.36 29.81 39.67
CA LEU A 111 3.81 28.45 39.68
C LEU A 111 2.62 28.30 38.73
N LEU A 112 1.75 29.31 38.63
CA LEU A 112 0.64 29.31 37.69
C LEU A 112 1.13 29.29 36.24
N GLU A 113 2.18 30.05 35.92
CA GLU A 113 2.77 30.04 34.58
C GLU A 113 3.44 28.69 34.29
N GLU A 114 4.17 28.11 35.24
CA GLU A 114 4.75 26.76 35.11
C GLU A 114 3.66 25.69 34.86
N ILE A 115 2.57 25.73 35.62
CA ILE A 115 1.41 24.83 35.40
C ILE A 115 0.82 25.03 34.01
N ARG A 116 0.70 26.29 33.56
CA ARG A 116 0.16 26.60 32.23
C ARG A 116 1.05 26.05 31.13
N GLN A 117 2.36 26.19 31.26
CA GLN A 117 3.34 25.65 30.30
C GLN A 117 3.32 24.12 30.29
N ALA A 118 3.34 23.48 31.47
CA ALA A 118 3.28 22.02 31.57
C ALA A 118 2.00 21.44 30.93
N ARG A 119 0.86 22.12 31.08
CA ARG A 119 -0.39 21.72 30.42
C ARG A 119 -0.34 21.87 28.89
N LEU A 120 0.30 22.92 28.40
CA LEU A 120 0.49 23.10 26.96
C LEU A 120 1.39 22.01 26.40
N GLU A 121 2.49 21.69 27.06
CA GLU A 121 3.39 20.59 26.70
C GLU A 121 2.65 19.25 26.70
N GLU A 122 1.87 18.95 27.74
CA GLU A 122 1.03 17.75 27.80
C GLU A 122 0.08 17.66 26.60
N SER A 123 -0.64 18.75 26.29
CA SER A 123 -1.57 18.79 25.15
C SER A 123 -0.87 18.58 23.81
N TRP A 124 0.35 19.11 23.67
CA TRP A 124 1.17 18.95 22.48
C TRP A 124 1.65 17.50 22.32
N TYR A 125 2.16 16.89 23.39
CA TYR A 125 2.55 15.49 23.39
C TYR A 125 1.36 14.56 23.10
N ALA A 126 0.19 14.84 23.65
CA ALA A 126 -1.03 14.07 23.38
C ALA A 126 -1.38 14.07 21.89
N LEU A 127 -1.38 15.26 21.25
CA LEU A 127 -1.60 15.39 19.81
C LEU A 127 -0.53 14.65 18.99
N GLN A 128 0.71 14.71 19.43
CA GLN A 128 1.83 14.06 18.75
C GLN A 128 1.72 12.53 18.82
N VAL A 129 1.36 11.98 19.98
CA VAL A 129 1.09 10.54 20.14
C VAL A 129 -0.05 10.10 19.23
N GLU A 130 -1.16 10.84 19.19
CA GLU A 130 -2.28 10.51 18.30
C GLU A 130 -1.87 10.50 16.83
N THR A 131 -1.10 11.51 16.40
CA THR A 131 -0.59 11.64 15.03
C THR A 131 0.34 10.48 14.68
N PHE A 132 1.27 10.13 15.56
CA PHE A 132 2.19 9.03 15.30
C PHE A 132 1.50 7.67 15.32
N THR A 133 0.49 7.48 16.17
CA THR A 133 -0.34 6.27 16.13
C THR A 133 -1.00 6.12 14.76
N ARG A 134 -1.61 7.18 14.22
CA ARG A 134 -2.21 7.17 12.87
C ARG A 134 -1.17 6.87 11.78
N TYR A 135 0.04 7.42 11.88
CA TYR A 135 1.12 7.12 10.94
C TYR A 135 1.57 5.67 11.01
N VAL A 136 1.70 5.11 12.21
CA VAL A 136 2.06 3.70 12.41
C VAL A 136 0.99 2.77 11.86
N GLU A 137 -0.29 3.06 12.09
CA GLU A 137 -1.40 2.28 11.53
C GLU A 137 -1.41 2.31 10.00
N THR A 138 -1.26 3.50 9.41
CA THR A 138 -1.17 3.67 7.95
C THR A 138 0.03 2.92 7.38
N ALA A 139 1.20 3.03 8.02
CA ALA A 139 2.42 2.33 7.60
C ALA A 139 2.23 0.81 7.68
N ARG A 140 1.61 0.29 8.74
CA ARG A 140 1.29 -1.13 8.89
C ARG A 140 0.35 -1.61 7.79
N SER A 141 -0.70 -0.86 7.47
CA SER A 141 -1.62 -1.18 6.38
C SER A 141 -0.89 -1.25 5.04
N ARG A 142 -0.04 -0.27 4.73
CA ARG A 142 0.75 -0.26 3.48
C ARG A 142 1.72 -1.43 3.38
N VAL A 143 2.38 -1.80 4.47
CA VAL A 143 3.27 -2.96 4.50
C VAL A 143 2.49 -4.26 4.28
N ALA A 144 1.29 -4.39 4.86
CA ALA A 144 0.44 -5.55 4.64
C ALA A 144 -0.02 -5.66 3.18
N GLU A 145 -0.46 -4.55 2.58
CA GLU A 145 -0.83 -4.46 1.17
C GLU A 145 0.34 -4.82 0.25
N GLN A 146 1.52 -4.22 0.45
CA GLN A 146 2.72 -4.53 -0.33
C GLN A 146 3.13 -6.00 -0.23
N ARG A 147 2.99 -6.61 0.95
CA ARG A 147 3.25 -8.04 1.13
C ARG A 147 2.26 -8.90 0.34
N SER A 148 0.98 -8.53 0.35
CA SER A 148 -0.06 -9.22 -0.44
C SER A 148 0.21 -9.11 -1.93
N VAL A 149 0.55 -7.91 -2.42
CA VAL A 149 0.87 -7.68 -3.84
C VAL A 149 2.09 -8.49 -4.24
N ARG A 150 3.15 -8.51 -3.42
CA ARG A 150 4.35 -9.31 -3.70
C ARG A 150 4.04 -10.81 -3.77
N GLN A 151 3.23 -11.33 -2.84
CA GLN A 151 2.82 -12.74 -2.88
C GLN A 151 2.04 -13.08 -4.16
N GLU A 152 1.17 -12.19 -4.61
CA GLU A 152 0.43 -12.39 -5.86
C GLU A 152 1.37 -12.33 -7.07
N LEU A 153 2.34 -11.42 -7.08
CA LEU A 153 3.36 -11.35 -8.13
C LEU A 153 4.21 -12.63 -8.19
N GLU A 154 4.66 -13.15 -7.04
CA GLU A 154 5.40 -14.42 -6.96
C GLU A 154 4.56 -15.61 -7.48
N ARG A 155 3.25 -15.61 -7.18
CA ARG A 155 2.30 -16.61 -7.70
C ARG A 155 2.17 -16.52 -9.22
N MET A 156 1.93 -15.31 -9.74
CA MET A 156 1.82 -15.05 -11.18
C MET A 156 3.12 -15.41 -11.92
N GLU A 157 4.28 -15.13 -11.33
CA GLU A 157 5.58 -15.47 -11.90
C GLU A 157 5.76 -16.98 -12.01
N THR A 158 5.41 -17.72 -10.96
CA THR A 158 5.47 -19.19 -10.95
C THR A 158 4.51 -19.80 -11.98
N GLU A 159 3.29 -19.27 -12.07
CA GLU A 159 2.30 -19.71 -13.07
C GLU A 159 2.78 -19.44 -14.50
N LEU A 160 3.35 -18.25 -14.74
CA LEU A 160 3.93 -17.88 -16.03
C LEU A 160 5.06 -18.83 -16.42
N GLU A 161 6.00 -19.11 -15.53
CA GLU A 161 7.09 -20.06 -15.82
C GLU A 161 6.56 -21.46 -16.15
N GLY A 162 5.55 -21.93 -15.41
CA GLY A 162 4.86 -23.18 -15.73
C GLY A 162 4.26 -23.18 -17.14
N GLU A 163 3.63 -22.09 -17.55
CA GLU A 163 3.05 -21.95 -18.89
C GLU A 163 4.11 -21.89 -19.99
N LEU A 164 5.25 -21.24 -19.73
CA LEU A 164 6.39 -21.23 -20.66
C LEU A 164 6.94 -22.62 -20.89
N VAL A 165 7.06 -23.44 -19.83
CA VAL A 165 7.48 -24.84 -19.95
C VAL A 165 6.47 -25.64 -20.77
N ARG A 166 5.17 -25.51 -20.49
CA ARG A 166 4.10 -26.16 -21.28
C ARG A 166 4.16 -25.78 -22.75
N THR A 167 4.37 -24.50 -23.04
CA THR A 167 4.50 -23.98 -24.40
C THR A 167 5.72 -24.57 -25.12
N LEU A 168 6.86 -24.65 -24.44
CA LEU A 168 8.07 -25.26 -25.00
C LEU A 168 7.87 -26.75 -25.31
N THR A 169 7.22 -27.50 -24.40
CA THR A 169 6.88 -28.92 -24.63
C THR A 169 5.93 -29.10 -25.82
N ALA A 170 4.92 -28.23 -25.96
CA ALA A 170 4.03 -28.25 -27.12
C ALA A 170 4.79 -27.95 -28.42
N MET A 171 5.72 -26.99 -28.39
CA MET A 171 6.59 -26.66 -29.51
C MET A 171 7.50 -27.82 -29.91
N GLU A 172 8.07 -28.53 -28.94
CA GLU A 172 8.89 -29.73 -29.17
C GLU A 172 8.07 -30.87 -29.80
N SER A 173 6.87 -31.13 -29.28
CA SER A 173 5.93 -32.11 -29.86
C SER A 173 5.58 -31.76 -31.31
N LEU A 174 5.34 -30.46 -31.59
CA LEU A 174 5.10 -29.98 -32.93
C LEU A 174 6.32 -30.19 -33.83
N VAL A 175 7.54 -29.91 -33.35
CA VAL A 175 8.78 -30.13 -34.12
C VAL A 175 8.99 -31.60 -34.45
N ASN A 176 8.77 -32.50 -33.49
CA ASN A 176 8.96 -33.94 -33.65
C ASN A 176 7.90 -34.59 -34.58
N SER A 177 6.69 -34.03 -34.62
CA SER A 177 5.61 -34.53 -35.48
C SER A 177 5.59 -33.90 -36.87
N ASP A 178 6.40 -32.86 -37.11
CA ASP A 178 6.43 -32.15 -38.39
C ASP A 178 7.29 -32.85 -39.45
N MET A 179 7.29 -32.29 -40.65
CA MET A 179 8.21 -32.67 -41.73
C MET A 179 9.68 -32.38 -41.36
N PRO A 180 10.63 -33.22 -41.82
CA PRO A 180 12.05 -33.06 -41.50
C PRO A 180 12.65 -31.91 -42.31
N PHE A 181 12.83 -30.76 -41.70
CA PHE A 181 13.58 -29.62 -42.24
C PHE A 181 14.33 -28.92 -41.11
N LEU A 182 15.51 -28.37 -41.42
CA LEU A 182 16.36 -27.64 -40.47
C LEU A 182 16.48 -28.34 -39.10
N SER A 183 16.55 -29.68 -39.10
CA SER A 183 16.39 -30.52 -37.90
C SER A 183 17.41 -30.14 -36.83
N GLU A 184 18.67 -29.96 -37.21
CA GLU A 184 19.72 -29.56 -36.28
C GLU A 184 19.51 -28.15 -35.70
N GLU A 185 19.15 -27.17 -36.53
CA GLU A 185 18.97 -25.79 -36.07
C GLU A 185 17.81 -25.70 -35.07
N ARG A 186 16.69 -26.37 -35.39
CA ARG A 186 15.51 -26.42 -34.53
C ARG A 186 15.81 -27.15 -33.23
N ALA A 187 16.51 -28.29 -33.28
CA ALA A 187 16.93 -29.02 -32.08
C ALA A 187 17.86 -28.17 -31.20
N ARG A 188 18.84 -27.47 -31.79
CA ARG A 188 19.72 -26.53 -31.06
C ARG A 188 18.91 -25.40 -30.39
N ARG A 189 17.92 -24.84 -31.07
CA ARG A 189 17.05 -23.80 -30.51
C ARG A 189 16.24 -24.32 -29.32
N ILE A 190 15.61 -25.48 -29.45
CA ILE A 190 14.82 -26.10 -28.36
C ILE A 190 15.72 -26.38 -27.16
N ALA A 191 16.90 -26.96 -27.37
CA ALA A 191 17.86 -27.21 -26.30
C ALA A 191 18.31 -25.92 -25.60
N PHE A 192 18.55 -24.85 -26.36
CA PHE A 192 18.88 -23.52 -25.80
C PHE A 192 17.73 -22.94 -24.97
N LEU A 193 16.48 -23.10 -25.41
CA LEU A 193 15.30 -22.65 -24.68
C LEU A 193 15.09 -23.45 -23.39
N HIS A 194 15.28 -24.77 -23.41
CA HIS A 194 15.27 -25.58 -22.18
C HIS A 194 16.29 -25.09 -21.17
N LYS A 195 17.53 -24.84 -21.61
CA LYS A 195 18.57 -24.30 -20.74
C LYS A 195 18.20 -22.92 -20.19
N SER A 196 17.60 -22.06 -21.01
CA SER A 196 17.20 -20.71 -20.60
C SER A 196 16.06 -20.73 -19.58
N LEU A 197 15.08 -21.63 -19.72
CA LEU A 197 13.99 -21.77 -18.77
C LEU A 197 14.43 -22.38 -17.43
N ALA A 198 15.39 -23.31 -17.47
CA ALA A 198 15.97 -23.95 -16.28
C ALA A 198 16.96 -23.06 -15.51
N ASP A 199 17.37 -21.93 -16.09
CA ASP A 199 18.30 -21.00 -15.45
C ASP A 199 17.57 -20.15 -14.39
N TYR A 200 18.04 -20.19 -13.15
CA TYR A 200 17.45 -19.44 -12.03
C TYR A 200 17.90 -17.98 -12.00
N GLU A 201 19.01 -17.63 -12.65
CA GLU A 201 19.54 -16.25 -12.67
C GLU A 201 18.83 -15.39 -13.71
N LEU A 202 18.14 -16.01 -14.66
CA LEU A 202 17.37 -15.32 -15.68
C LEU A 202 16.04 -14.81 -15.13
N ALA A 203 15.78 -13.52 -15.32
CA ALA A 203 14.48 -12.92 -15.03
C ALA A 203 13.37 -13.55 -15.90
N SER A 204 12.18 -13.72 -15.32
CA SER A 204 11.02 -14.33 -16.00
C SER A 204 10.61 -13.60 -17.29
N ALA A 205 10.77 -12.27 -17.34
CA ALA A 205 10.52 -11.49 -18.55
C ALA A 205 11.48 -11.85 -19.70
N GLU A 206 12.74 -12.15 -19.38
CA GLU A 206 13.75 -12.56 -20.37
C GLU A 206 13.49 -13.99 -20.85
N LYS A 207 13.06 -14.88 -19.96
CA LYS A 207 12.58 -16.23 -20.31
C LYS A 207 11.41 -16.16 -21.30
N LEU A 208 10.38 -15.36 -20.98
CA LEU A 208 9.23 -15.11 -21.85
C LEU A 208 9.66 -14.59 -23.23
N ARG A 209 10.52 -13.57 -23.27
CA ARG A 209 11.02 -12.99 -24.52
C ARG A 209 11.65 -14.04 -25.43
N ARG A 210 12.55 -14.88 -24.88
CA ARG A 210 13.23 -15.94 -25.65
C ARG A 210 12.27 -16.98 -26.19
N VAL A 211 11.28 -17.40 -25.39
CA VAL A 211 10.26 -18.36 -25.84
C VAL A 211 9.43 -17.75 -26.98
N LEU A 212 9.02 -16.49 -26.86
CA LEU A 212 8.28 -15.79 -27.91
C LEU A 212 9.11 -15.62 -29.19
N GLU A 213 10.40 -15.33 -29.09
CA GLU A 213 11.31 -15.27 -30.25
C GLU A 213 11.44 -16.64 -30.92
N GLY A 214 11.55 -17.71 -30.13
CA GLY A 214 11.54 -19.08 -30.64
C GLY A 214 10.24 -19.41 -31.36
N LEU A 215 9.10 -19.06 -30.77
CA LEU A 215 7.79 -19.25 -31.38
C LEU A 215 7.64 -18.43 -32.66
N GLN A 216 8.11 -17.19 -32.68
CA GLN A 216 8.09 -16.34 -33.86
C GLN A 216 8.92 -16.96 -35.00
N ALA A 217 10.09 -17.52 -34.69
CA ALA A 217 10.89 -18.25 -35.66
C ALA A 217 10.11 -19.47 -36.20
N GLU A 218 9.45 -20.25 -35.33
CA GLU A 218 8.64 -21.38 -35.77
C GLU A 218 7.44 -20.97 -36.65
N VAL A 219 6.77 -19.86 -36.32
CA VAL A 219 5.69 -19.29 -37.14
C VAL A 219 6.23 -18.82 -38.49
N SER A 220 7.41 -18.22 -38.53
CA SER A 220 8.04 -17.75 -39.78
C SER A 220 8.27 -18.87 -40.79
N TYR A 221 8.57 -20.09 -40.31
CA TYR A 221 8.68 -21.27 -41.17
C TYR A 221 7.36 -21.67 -41.84
N GLY A 222 6.22 -21.21 -41.33
CA GLY A 222 4.92 -21.40 -41.99
C GLY A 222 4.76 -20.63 -43.29
N ALA A 223 5.58 -19.60 -43.52
CA ALA A 223 5.51 -18.74 -44.70
C ALA A 223 6.69 -18.99 -45.67
N GLY A 224 6.50 -18.59 -46.92
CA GLY A 224 7.54 -18.58 -47.94
C GLY A 224 7.81 -19.92 -48.63
N VAL A 225 8.67 -19.88 -49.63
CA VAL A 225 9.16 -21.04 -50.36
C VAL A 225 10.68 -21.06 -50.24
N HIS A 226 11.22 -22.18 -49.82
CA HIS A 226 12.65 -22.38 -49.59
C HIS A 226 13.14 -23.56 -50.42
N MET A 227 14.41 -23.50 -50.80
CA MET A 227 15.04 -24.52 -51.61
C MET A 227 16.48 -24.74 -51.12
N GLU A 228 16.85 -26.00 -50.96
CA GLU A 228 18.19 -26.41 -50.55
C GLU A 228 18.59 -27.69 -51.28
N ASP A 229 19.88 -27.89 -51.49
CA ASP A 229 20.40 -29.16 -52.00
C ASP A 229 20.54 -30.13 -50.83
N ASN A 230 20.03 -31.35 -50.98
CA ASN A 230 20.04 -32.36 -49.94
C ASN A 230 20.22 -33.75 -50.56
N ILE A 231 20.55 -34.75 -49.74
CA ILE A 231 20.61 -36.14 -50.16
C ILE A 231 19.45 -36.86 -49.49
N ILE A 232 18.59 -37.47 -50.29
CA ILE A 232 17.53 -38.36 -49.78
C ILE A 232 17.83 -39.79 -50.20
N GLU A 233 17.34 -40.75 -49.42
CA GLU A 233 17.45 -42.18 -49.71
C GLU A 233 16.07 -42.80 -49.99
N PRO A 234 15.36 -42.39 -51.06
CA PRO A 234 14.10 -43.00 -51.43
C PRO A 234 14.36 -44.46 -51.80
N HIS A 235 13.78 -45.37 -51.03
CA HIS A 235 13.97 -46.82 -51.19
C HIS A 235 15.42 -47.32 -50.99
N GLY A 236 16.22 -46.62 -50.16
CA GLY A 236 17.57 -47.07 -49.77
C GLY A 236 18.67 -46.77 -50.79
N VAL A 237 18.40 -45.94 -51.80
CA VAL A 237 19.41 -45.46 -52.76
C VAL A 237 19.63 -43.97 -52.54
N ALA A 238 20.84 -43.59 -52.13
CA ALA A 238 21.23 -42.19 -51.98
C ALA A 238 21.17 -41.47 -53.33
N GLN A 239 20.33 -40.43 -53.39
CA GLN A 239 20.19 -39.56 -54.55
C GLN A 239 20.30 -38.11 -54.07
N GLY A 240 21.21 -37.36 -54.71
CA GLY A 240 21.23 -35.91 -54.57
C GLY A 240 19.95 -35.34 -55.17
N VAL A 241 19.24 -34.53 -54.41
CA VAL A 241 17.99 -33.90 -54.80
C VAL A 241 17.99 -32.44 -54.39
N GLN A 242 17.14 -31.67 -55.05
CA GLN A 242 16.80 -30.34 -54.61
C GLN A 242 15.52 -30.43 -53.77
N LEU A 243 15.64 -30.09 -52.50
CA LEU A 243 14.54 -30.09 -51.55
C LEU A 243 13.84 -28.74 -51.57
N ILE A 244 12.57 -28.72 -51.90
CA ILE A 244 11.74 -27.52 -52.01
C ILE A 244 10.65 -27.59 -50.95
N ARG A 245 10.63 -26.59 -50.08
CA ARG A 245 9.67 -26.46 -48.99
C ARG A 245 8.74 -25.28 -49.25
N THR A 246 7.43 -25.49 -49.14
CA THR A 246 6.42 -24.44 -49.20
C THR A 246 5.79 -24.31 -47.82
N GLY A 247 6.28 -23.35 -47.04
CA GLY A 247 5.88 -23.16 -45.65
C GLY A 247 5.99 -24.45 -44.83
N ARG A 248 4.90 -24.79 -44.13
CA ARG A 248 4.69 -26.09 -43.44
C ARG A 248 3.66 -26.98 -44.13
N VAL A 249 3.25 -26.62 -45.35
CA VAL A 249 2.16 -27.30 -46.06
C VAL A 249 2.70 -28.46 -46.92
N GLY A 250 3.92 -28.31 -47.44
CA GLY A 250 4.52 -29.31 -48.31
C GLY A 250 6.03 -29.27 -48.32
N LEU A 251 6.61 -30.47 -48.38
CA LEU A 251 8.02 -30.71 -48.63
C LEU A 251 8.12 -31.62 -49.86
N TYR A 252 8.88 -31.16 -50.85
CA TYR A 252 9.05 -31.85 -52.12
C TYR A 252 10.54 -32.05 -52.37
N ALA A 253 10.90 -33.18 -52.95
CA ALA A 253 12.25 -33.43 -53.44
C ALA A 253 12.19 -33.59 -54.95
N LEU A 254 13.07 -32.93 -55.68
CA LEU A 254 13.16 -33.02 -57.13
C LEU A 254 14.56 -33.48 -57.51
N SER A 255 14.68 -34.39 -58.48
CA SER A 255 15.99 -34.77 -59.00
C SER A 255 16.64 -33.60 -59.75
N PRO A 256 17.99 -33.53 -59.84
CA PRO A 256 18.69 -32.41 -60.48
C PRO A 256 18.32 -32.22 -61.96
N ASP A 257 17.96 -33.32 -62.64
CA ASP A 257 17.45 -33.32 -64.02
C ASP A 257 15.98 -32.89 -64.13
N GLY A 258 15.26 -32.73 -63.02
CA GLY A 258 13.83 -32.39 -62.99
C GLY A 258 12.90 -33.50 -63.48
N ALA A 259 13.41 -34.70 -63.74
CA ALA A 259 12.64 -35.80 -64.33
C ALA A 259 11.84 -36.60 -63.30
N ARG A 260 12.29 -36.65 -62.04
CA ARG A 260 11.66 -37.41 -60.96
C ARG A 260 11.45 -36.51 -59.75
N GLY A 261 10.31 -36.69 -59.09
CA GLY A 261 10.00 -35.96 -57.88
C GLY A 261 9.38 -36.86 -56.82
N TRP A 262 9.52 -36.45 -55.58
CA TRP A 262 8.89 -37.04 -54.42
C TRP A 262 8.25 -35.96 -53.57
N HIS A 263 7.22 -36.32 -52.81
CA HIS A 263 6.63 -35.47 -51.81
C HIS A 263 6.65 -36.17 -50.46
N TRP A 264 6.84 -35.40 -49.40
CA TRP A 264 6.84 -35.93 -48.05
C TRP A 264 5.41 -36.28 -47.61
N LYS A 265 5.23 -37.51 -47.15
CA LYS A 265 4.03 -37.96 -46.43
C LYS A 265 4.42 -38.29 -44.99
N ARG A 266 3.73 -37.67 -44.03
CA ARG A 266 3.91 -37.97 -42.60
C ARG A 266 3.71 -39.48 -42.35
N GLY A 267 4.65 -40.12 -41.66
CA GLY A 267 4.64 -41.55 -41.35
C GLY A 267 5.07 -42.49 -42.48
N HIS A 268 5.13 -42.03 -43.74
CA HIS A 268 5.50 -42.86 -44.90
C HIS A 268 6.79 -42.40 -45.60
N GLY A 269 7.34 -41.26 -45.21
CA GLY A 269 8.54 -40.69 -45.82
C GLY A 269 8.26 -40.08 -47.19
N PHE A 270 9.29 -40.03 -48.03
CA PHE A 270 9.17 -39.53 -49.40
C PHE A 270 8.44 -40.54 -50.30
N ALA A 271 7.30 -40.13 -50.84
CA ALA A 271 6.52 -40.89 -51.82
C ALA A 271 6.68 -40.27 -53.22
N PRO A 272 6.72 -41.07 -54.30
CA PRO A 272 6.89 -40.55 -55.66
C PRO A 272 5.70 -39.67 -56.07
N LEU A 273 5.99 -38.60 -56.82
CA LEU A 273 5.02 -37.73 -57.47
C LEU A 273 4.65 -38.29 -58.86
N ASP A 274 3.45 -37.95 -59.34
CA ASP A 274 3.05 -38.20 -60.72
C ASP A 274 3.66 -37.16 -61.67
N ASP A 275 3.72 -37.46 -62.97
CA ASP A 275 4.36 -36.58 -63.96
C ASP A 275 3.75 -35.17 -63.98
N ALA A 276 2.44 -35.06 -63.70
CA ALA A 276 1.76 -33.77 -63.62
C ALA A 276 2.27 -32.94 -62.44
N ALA A 277 2.34 -33.51 -61.23
CA ALA A 277 2.84 -32.77 -60.09
C ALA A 277 4.35 -32.53 -60.13
N VAL A 278 5.15 -33.42 -60.74
CA VAL A 278 6.57 -33.19 -61.00
C VAL A 278 6.76 -31.91 -61.82
N ARG A 279 5.97 -31.70 -62.89
CA ARG A 279 6.02 -30.46 -63.68
C ARG A 279 5.66 -29.23 -62.87
N SER A 280 4.66 -29.32 -61.98
CA SER A 280 4.27 -28.19 -61.11
C SER A 280 5.38 -27.83 -60.10
N VAL A 281 6.03 -28.83 -59.50
CA VAL A 281 7.17 -28.60 -58.58
C VAL A 281 8.39 -28.06 -59.34
N ALA A 282 8.67 -28.56 -60.55
CA ALA A 282 9.72 -28.02 -61.40
C ALA A 282 9.46 -26.56 -61.81
N THR A 283 8.20 -26.20 -62.08
CA THR A 283 7.81 -24.81 -62.32
C THR A 283 8.11 -23.94 -61.10
N LEU A 284 7.77 -24.42 -59.90
CA LEU A 284 8.06 -23.71 -58.65
C LEU A 284 9.57 -23.50 -58.43
N ARG A 285 10.40 -24.52 -58.70
CA ARG A 285 11.86 -24.40 -58.70
C ARG A 285 12.32 -23.28 -59.63
N ASP A 286 11.90 -23.34 -60.89
CA ASP A 286 12.34 -22.40 -61.92
C ASP A 286 11.95 -20.96 -61.55
N MET A 287 10.79 -20.77 -60.92
CA MET A 287 10.36 -19.47 -60.39
C MET A 287 11.25 -18.97 -59.24
N LEU A 288 11.65 -19.87 -58.34
CA LEU A 288 12.50 -19.56 -57.19
C LEU A 288 13.92 -19.18 -57.63
N GLU A 289 14.49 -19.92 -58.58
CA GLU A 289 15.81 -19.67 -59.16
C GLU A 289 15.86 -18.37 -59.96
N ARG A 290 14.79 -18.07 -60.72
CA ARG A 290 14.74 -16.91 -61.62
C ARG A 290 14.19 -15.64 -60.97
N LYS A 291 13.85 -15.65 -59.67
CA LYS A 291 13.17 -14.55 -58.95
C LYS A 291 11.96 -13.98 -59.70
N GLN A 292 11.21 -14.84 -60.40
CA GLN A 292 10.05 -14.40 -61.19
C GLN A 292 8.80 -14.24 -60.31
N VAL A 293 7.81 -13.49 -60.81
CA VAL A 293 6.53 -13.24 -60.14
C VAL A 293 5.85 -14.58 -59.83
N LEU A 294 5.41 -14.76 -58.58
CA LEU A 294 4.77 -15.99 -58.10
C LEU A 294 3.43 -16.26 -58.82
N THR A 295 3.45 -16.99 -59.93
CA THR A 295 2.28 -17.72 -60.45
C THR A 295 2.01 -18.93 -59.56
N LEU A 296 0.82 -19.03 -58.94
CA LEU A 296 0.44 -20.12 -58.02
C LEU A 296 0.46 -21.50 -58.72
N PRO A 297 1.49 -22.35 -58.49
CA PRO A 297 1.46 -23.71 -58.99
C PRO A 297 0.50 -24.55 -58.14
N VAL A 298 -0.26 -25.45 -58.76
CA VAL A 298 -1.07 -26.44 -58.02
C VAL A 298 -0.11 -27.49 -57.46
N LEU A 299 0.06 -27.49 -56.13
CA LEU A 299 0.93 -28.43 -55.43
C LEU A 299 0.09 -29.50 -54.71
N PRO A 300 0.48 -30.78 -54.76
CA PRO A 300 -0.22 -31.83 -54.05
C PRO A 300 0.05 -31.74 -52.54
N PHE A 301 -0.98 -31.41 -51.77
CA PHE A 301 -0.90 -31.34 -50.31
C PHE A 301 -1.18 -32.71 -49.69
N SER A 302 -0.50 -33.02 -48.58
CA SER A 302 -0.94 -34.09 -47.68
C SER A 302 -1.65 -33.42 -46.50
N PRO A 303 -2.91 -33.77 -46.20
CA PRO A 303 -3.63 -33.15 -45.09
C PRO A 303 -2.90 -33.43 -43.77
N SER A 304 -2.68 -32.37 -42.99
CA SER A 304 -2.25 -32.52 -41.59
C SER A 304 -3.42 -33.11 -40.80
N GLN A 305 -3.22 -34.28 -40.18
CA GLN A 305 -4.18 -34.71 -39.17
C GLN A 305 -4.05 -33.80 -37.95
N PRO A 306 -5.17 -33.36 -37.35
CA PRO A 306 -5.13 -32.64 -36.10
C PRO A 306 -4.46 -33.53 -35.05
N VAL A 307 -3.53 -32.95 -34.29
CA VAL A 307 -3.01 -33.58 -33.08
C VAL A 307 -4.19 -33.67 -32.12
N MET A 308 -4.82 -34.84 -32.08
CA MET A 308 -5.82 -35.17 -31.07
C MET A 308 -5.07 -35.26 -29.74
N ASP A 309 -5.27 -34.26 -28.88
CA ASP A 309 -4.93 -34.33 -27.46
C ASP A 309 -5.79 -35.42 -26.80
N ALA A 310 -5.36 -36.68 -26.94
CA ALA A 310 -5.88 -37.79 -26.16
C ALA A 310 -5.29 -37.73 -24.74
N SER A 311 -5.63 -36.67 -24.00
CA SER A 311 -5.41 -36.59 -22.54
C SER A 311 -6.38 -35.66 -21.80
N HIS A 312 -7.25 -34.92 -22.50
CA HIS A 312 -8.39 -34.29 -21.84
C HIS A 312 -9.54 -35.30 -21.76
N GLY A 313 -9.49 -36.13 -20.71
CA GLY A 313 -10.67 -36.82 -20.21
C GLY A 313 -11.77 -35.79 -19.98
N ALA A 314 -12.94 -36.07 -20.55
CA ALA A 314 -14.16 -35.31 -20.33
C ALA A 314 -14.49 -35.31 -18.84
N ALA A 315 -14.11 -34.25 -18.14
CA ALA A 315 -14.79 -33.81 -16.93
C ALA A 315 -15.91 -32.89 -17.41
N GLU A 316 -17.11 -33.46 -17.57
CA GLU A 316 -18.33 -32.68 -17.59
C GLU A 316 -18.36 -31.80 -16.33
N PRO A 317 -18.54 -30.47 -16.44
CA PRO A 317 -18.88 -29.70 -15.26
C PRO A 317 -20.29 -30.12 -14.83
N ASN A 318 -20.38 -30.80 -13.67
CA ASN A 318 -21.63 -31.03 -12.98
C ASN A 318 -22.23 -29.68 -12.56
N THR A 319 -22.91 -29.00 -13.49
CA THR A 319 -23.66 -27.76 -13.27
C THR A 319 -25.13 -28.08 -12.99
N ALA A 320 -25.39 -29.03 -12.09
CA ALA A 320 -26.76 -29.32 -11.62
C ALA A 320 -26.87 -29.43 -10.08
N GLY A 321 -25.79 -29.23 -9.32
CA GLY A 321 -25.78 -29.40 -7.86
C GLY A 321 -25.57 -28.14 -7.01
N GLN A 322 -25.25 -26.98 -7.59
CA GLN A 322 -24.84 -25.78 -6.81
C GLN A 322 -25.73 -24.55 -7.01
N ALA A 323 -26.89 -24.70 -7.67
CA ALA A 323 -27.83 -23.61 -7.91
C ALA A 323 -28.93 -23.44 -6.84
N GLU A 324 -28.95 -24.26 -5.78
CA GLU A 324 -29.95 -24.13 -4.69
C GLU A 324 -29.42 -23.55 -3.37
N GLU A 325 -28.10 -23.38 -3.18
CA GLU A 325 -27.56 -22.95 -1.88
C GLU A 325 -27.42 -21.41 -1.72
N PHE A 326 -27.67 -20.63 -2.79
CA PHE A 326 -27.58 -19.16 -2.74
C PHE A 326 -28.93 -18.42 -2.77
N ARG A 327 -30.06 -19.12 -2.68
CA ARG A 327 -31.40 -18.49 -2.64
C ARG A 327 -31.89 -18.13 -1.21
N GLY A 328 -31.09 -18.38 -0.17
CA GLY A 328 -31.46 -18.16 1.23
C GLY A 328 -30.98 -16.86 1.89
N ALA A 329 -30.14 -16.03 1.23
CA ALA A 329 -29.48 -14.89 1.90
C ALA A 329 -29.80 -13.50 1.29
N ALA A 330 -30.88 -13.38 0.50
CA ALA A 330 -31.28 -12.14 -0.17
C ALA A 330 -32.62 -11.56 0.34
N ALA A 331 -32.93 -11.76 1.62
CA ALA A 331 -34.11 -11.15 2.25
C ALA A 331 -33.80 -10.78 3.70
N THR A 332 -33.10 -9.66 3.90
CA THR A 332 -33.25 -8.70 5.01
C THR A 332 -32.11 -7.70 4.85
N ILE A 333 -32.42 -6.51 4.35
CA ILE A 333 -32.00 -5.21 4.90
C ILE A 333 -32.86 -4.17 4.18
N SER A 334 -33.82 -3.66 4.93
CA SER A 334 -34.66 -2.52 4.61
C SER A 334 -33.79 -1.27 4.44
N ALA A 335 -34.09 -0.46 3.42
CA ALA A 335 -33.64 0.93 3.33
C ALA A 335 -34.12 1.75 4.54
N PRO A 336 -33.46 2.88 4.83
CA PRO A 336 -34.03 4.14 4.34
C PRO A 336 -32.99 5.17 3.85
N GLY A 337 -33.45 6.07 2.97
CA GLY A 337 -32.99 7.47 2.94
C GLY A 337 -32.04 7.86 1.81
N THR A 338 -32.60 8.06 0.62
CA THR A 338 -32.00 8.84 -0.47
C THR A 338 -31.90 10.31 -0.07
N ASP A 339 -30.69 10.86 -0.08
CA ASP A 339 -30.47 12.32 -0.15
C ASP A 339 -29.20 12.56 -0.99
N ALA A 340 -29.35 12.36 -2.30
CA ALA A 340 -28.26 12.44 -3.29
C ALA A 340 -28.40 13.64 -4.24
N ASP A 341 -29.16 14.67 -3.85
CA ASP A 341 -29.38 15.87 -4.68
C ASP A 341 -28.72 17.16 -4.15
N ASN A 342 -27.92 17.11 -3.08
CA ASN A 342 -27.35 18.32 -2.47
C ASN A 342 -25.81 18.43 -2.48
N LEU A 343 -25.12 17.81 -3.45
CA LEU A 343 -23.65 17.88 -3.53
C LEU A 343 -23.07 18.36 -4.87
N LEU A 344 -23.89 18.95 -5.76
CA LEU A 344 -23.41 19.52 -7.03
C LEU A 344 -23.44 21.06 -7.11
N HIS A 345 -23.77 21.78 -6.03
CA HIS A 345 -23.84 23.25 -6.04
C HIS A 345 -22.84 24.00 -5.15
N GLN A 346 -21.81 23.36 -4.57
CA GLN A 346 -20.87 24.07 -3.68
C GLN A 346 -19.38 24.06 -4.04
N THR A 347 -18.95 23.45 -5.15
CA THR A 347 -17.55 23.57 -5.59
C THR A 347 -17.34 24.51 -6.79
N THR A 348 -18.41 24.93 -7.47
CA THR A 348 -18.38 26.03 -8.45
C THR A 348 -18.66 27.37 -7.76
N SER A 349 -17.89 27.71 -6.72
CA SER A 349 -17.86 29.08 -6.16
C SER A 349 -16.51 29.46 -5.54
N ALA A 350 -15.49 28.59 -5.65
CA ALA A 350 -14.14 28.87 -5.14
C ALA A 350 -13.08 29.03 -6.24
N ALA A 351 -13.44 28.83 -7.52
CA ALA A 351 -12.49 28.93 -8.65
C ALA A 351 -12.60 30.25 -9.45
N GLN A 352 -13.41 31.22 -8.99
CA GLN A 352 -13.69 32.45 -9.76
C GLN A 352 -13.35 33.76 -9.00
N ALA A 353 -12.53 33.67 -7.94
CA ALA A 353 -12.08 34.85 -7.17
C ALA A 353 -10.54 34.96 -7.04
N GLN A 354 -9.79 34.28 -7.91
CA GLN A 354 -8.31 34.27 -7.84
C GLN A 354 -7.63 34.48 -9.19
N GLY A 355 -8.22 35.34 -10.02
CA GLY A 355 -7.68 35.72 -11.33
C GLY A 355 -8.01 37.16 -11.70
N GLU A 356 -7.82 38.10 -10.78
CA GLU A 356 -7.91 39.54 -11.07
C GLU A 356 -7.12 40.37 -10.04
N ASP A 357 -5.84 40.05 -9.85
CA ASP A 357 -4.83 41.03 -9.41
C ASP A 357 -3.41 40.48 -9.64
N ARG A 358 -2.86 40.70 -10.84
CA ARG A 358 -1.42 40.84 -11.11
C ARG A 358 -1.13 41.23 -12.56
#